data_AF-A0A2M7WRW2-F1
#
_entry.id   AF-A0A2M7WRW2-F1
#
_cell.length_a   1.000
_cell.length_b   1.000
_cell.length_c   1.000
_cell.angle_alpha   90.00
_cell.angle_beta   90.00
_cell.angle_gamma   90.00
#
_symmetry.space_group_name_H-M   'P 1'
#
loop_
_entity.id
_entity.type
_entity.pdbx_description
1 polymer ?
#
loop_
_entity_poly.entity_id
_entity_poly.type
_entity_poly.pdbx_seq_one_letter_code
_entity_poly.pdbx_strand_id
1 'polypeptide(L)'
;MEYKHNPPTLAELRTERRPLRAPHREIRSSLSFFESLAVKITRGIGTMGFFLLLFFWTAGWLLWNVYAPLEWRFDPAPAFVIWLIISNIIQLVLLPLIMISQNFEGRFSELRAQADFEINQKAEKEIEVIIAHLENQNELLLELIHKIDRR
;
A
#
# COMPACT_ATOMS: atom_id res chain seq x y z
N MET A 1 -33.58 11.23 -8.29
CA MET A 1 -35.03 10.93 -8.45
C MET A 1 -35.31 10.25 -9.80
N GLU A 2 -34.44 9.38 -10.30
CA GLU A 2 -34.53 8.83 -11.66
C GLU A 2 -35.27 7.47 -11.71
N TYR A 3 -35.44 6.79 -10.57
CA TYR A 3 -35.88 5.39 -10.53
C TYR A 3 -37.35 5.15 -10.12
N LYS A 4 -38.20 6.19 -10.14
CA LYS A 4 -39.48 6.19 -9.43
C LYS A 4 -40.48 5.10 -9.84
N HIS A 5 -40.34 4.42 -11.00
CA HIS A 5 -41.29 3.35 -11.39
C HIS A 5 -40.73 2.15 -12.18
N ASN A 6 -39.40 1.98 -12.28
CA ASN A 6 -38.80 0.74 -12.79
C ASN A 6 -37.31 0.70 -12.46
N PRO A 7 -36.92 0.28 -11.25
CA PRO A 7 -35.50 0.21 -10.88
C PRO A 7 -34.78 -0.77 -11.82
N PRO A 8 -33.55 -0.45 -12.28
CA PRO A 8 -32.83 -1.27 -13.24
C PRO A 8 -32.59 -2.67 -12.69
N THR A 9 -32.67 -3.65 -13.59
CA THR A 9 -32.56 -5.05 -13.25
C THR A 9 -31.09 -5.41 -12.97
N LEU A 10 -30.82 -6.38 -12.08
CA LEU A 10 -29.46 -6.87 -11.84
C LEU A 10 -28.75 -7.33 -13.13
N ALA A 11 -29.51 -7.82 -14.13
CA ALA A 11 -28.99 -8.18 -15.44
C ALA A 11 -28.48 -6.96 -16.23
N GLU A 12 -29.20 -5.84 -16.17
CA GLU A 12 -28.83 -4.59 -16.83
C GLU A 12 -27.58 -3.99 -16.17
N LEU A 13 -27.53 -3.98 -14.84
CA LEU A 13 -26.34 -3.56 -14.07
C LEU A 13 -25.12 -4.43 -14.40
N ARG A 14 -25.29 -5.76 -14.53
CA ARG A 14 -24.21 -6.68 -14.90
C ARG A 14 -23.72 -6.48 -16.34
N THR A 15 -24.60 -6.07 -17.24
CA THR A 15 -24.23 -5.82 -18.65
C THR A 15 -23.36 -4.57 -18.77
N GLU A 16 -23.58 -3.58 -17.90
CA GLU A 16 -22.79 -2.35 -17.83
C GLU A 16 -21.45 -2.52 -17.07
N ARG A 17 -21.22 -3.67 -16.42
CA ARG A 17 -19.99 -3.93 -15.65
C ARG A 17 -18.78 -4.04 -16.58
N ARG A 18 -17.92 -3.02 -16.54
CA ARG A 18 -16.52 -3.18 -16.94
C ARG A 18 -15.81 -4.09 -15.93
N PRO A 19 -14.98 -5.05 -16.39
CA PRO A 19 -14.22 -5.91 -15.49
C PRO A 19 -13.34 -5.06 -14.57
N LEU A 20 -13.28 -5.43 -13.29
CA LEU A 20 -12.40 -4.77 -12.33
C LEU A 20 -10.95 -4.93 -12.82
N ARG A 21 -10.27 -3.82 -13.09
CA ARG A 21 -8.83 -3.84 -13.32
C ARG A 21 -8.17 -4.39 -12.06
N ALA A 22 -7.21 -5.30 -12.25
CA ALA A 22 -6.45 -5.92 -11.19
C ALA A 22 -5.13 -5.15 -11.00
N PRO A 23 -5.06 -4.13 -10.11
CA PRO A 23 -3.92 -3.21 -10.08
C PRO A 23 -2.61 -3.94 -9.73
N HIS A 24 -2.72 -5.03 -8.96
CA HIS A 24 -1.58 -5.82 -8.52
C HIS A 24 -0.78 -6.48 -9.65
N ARG A 25 -1.42 -6.82 -10.80
CA ARG A 25 -0.73 -7.50 -11.91
C ARG A 25 -0.02 -6.51 -12.82
N GLU A 26 -0.65 -5.39 -13.14
CA GLU A 26 -0.10 -4.37 -14.05
C GLU A 26 1.11 -3.63 -13.46
N ILE A 27 1.13 -3.44 -12.14
CA ILE A 27 2.20 -2.69 -11.47
C ILE A 27 3.48 -3.52 -11.33
N ARG A 28 3.38 -4.84 -11.17
CA ARG A 28 4.56 -5.70 -11.07
C ARG A 28 5.31 -5.82 -12.41
N SER A 29 4.59 -5.65 -13.52
CA SER A 29 5.17 -5.64 -14.87
C SER A 29 5.78 -4.30 -15.29
N SER A 30 5.49 -3.20 -14.59
CA SER A 30 6.00 -1.86 -14.92
C SER A 30 7.24 -1.45 -14.13
N LEU A 31 7.74 -2.32 -13.25
CA LEU A 31 8.94 -2.08 -12.44
C LEU A 31 10.18 -1.98 -13.33
N SER A 32 10.88 -0.85 -13.23
CA SER A 32 12.24 -0.74 -13.76
C SER A 32 13.19 -1.67 -13.00
N PHE A 33 14.25 -2.12 -13.66
CA PHE A 33 15.30 -2.93 -13.04
C PHE A 33 15.85 -2.28 -11.77
N PHE A 34 16.12 -0.97 -11.82
CA PHE A 34 16.69 -0.21 -10.70
C PHE A 34 15.69 -0.03 -9.55
N GLU A 35 14.40 0.17 -9.83
CA GLU A 35 13.35 0.23 -8.81
C GLU A 35 13.19 -1.13 -8.11
N SER A 36 13.19 -2.22 -8.88
CA SER A 36 13.12 -3.58 -8.36
C SER A 36 14.31 -3.92 -7.46
N LEU A 37 15.52 -3.50 -7.86
CA LEU A 37 16.73 -3.67 -7.07
C LEU A 37 16.68 -2.83 -5.79
N ALA A 38 16.29 -1.56 -5.88
CA ALA A 38 16.16 -0.66 -4.73
C ALA A 38 15.18 -1.21 -3.69
N VAL A 39 13.99 -1.64 -4.13
CA VAL A 39 12.98 -2.22 -3.23
C VAL A 39 13.50 -3.49 -2.55
N LYS A 40 14.21 -4.36 -3.27
CA LYS A 40 14.80 -5.58 -2.66
C LYS A 40 15.85 -5.25 -1.61
N ILE A 41 16.75 -4.30 -1.90
CA ILE A 41 17.82 -3.89 -0.98
C ILE A 41 17.22 -3.21 0.26
N THR A 42 16.35 -2.23 0.06
CA THR A 42 15.70 -1.48 1.14
C THR A 42 14.85 -2.39 2.02
N ARG A 43 14.19 -3.40 1.46
CA ARG A 43 13.40 -4.36 2.25
C ARG A 43 14.26 -5.26 3.14
N GLY A 44 15.48 -5.58 2.73
CA GLY A 44 16.43 -6.32 3.57
C GLY A 44 17.03 -5.45 4.68
N ILE A 45 17.52 -4.26 4.32
CA ILE A 45 18.18 -3.33 5.24
C ILE A 45 17.18 -2.67 6.20
N GLY A 46 15.95 -2.40 5.76
CA GLY A 46 14.92 -1.68 6.51
C GLY A 46 14.21 -2.49 7.59
N THR A 47 14.74 -3.66 7.97
CA THR A 47 14.15 -4.46 9.05
C THR A 47 14.65 -3.99 10.42
N MET A 48 13.77 -4.00 11.41
CA MET A 48 14.14 -3.65 12.79
C MET A 48 15.24 -4.56 13.35
N GLY A 49 15.22 -5.84 12.97
CA GLY A 49 16.26 -6.81 13.35
C GLY A 49 17.63 -6.45 12.78
N PHE A 50 17.71 -6.04 11.51
CA PHE A 50 18.97 -5.61 10.90
C PHE A 50 19.53 -4.34 11.55
N PHE A 51 18.66 -3.38 11.88
CA PHE A 51 19.04 -2.18 12.62
C PHE A 51 19.67 -2.53 13.98
N LEU A 52 19.01 -3.39 14.78
CA LEU A 52 19.53 -3.81 16.08
C LEU A 52 20.86 -4.56 15.95
N LEU A 53 20.98 -5.46 14.96
CA LEU A 53 22.21 -6.19 14.68
C LEU A 53 23.37 -5.23 14.39
N LEU A 54 23.18 -4.25 13.50
CA LEU A 54 24.20 -3.23 13.21
C LEU A 54 24.52 -2.35 14.42
N PHE A 55 23.51 -1.98 15.21
CA PHE A 55 23.69 -1.16 16.41
C PHE A 55 24.56 -1.88 17.44
N PHE A 56 24.20 -3.12 17.80
CA PHE A 56 24.98 -3.90 18.77
C PHE A 56 26.36 -4.26 18.25
N TRP A 57 26.49 -4.56 16.96
CA TRP A 57 27.79 -4.77 16.32
C TRP A 57 28.68 -3.52 16.46
N THR A 58 28.16 -2.35 16.09
CA THR A 58 28.90 -1.09 16.13
C THR A 58 29.24 -0.68 17.57
N ALA A 59 28.29 -0.82 18.49
CA ALA A 59 28.50 -0.54 19.91
C ALA A 59 29.55 -1.48 20.51
N GLY A 60 29.46 -2.80 20.23
CA GLY A 60 30.44 -3.79 20.69
C GLY A 60 31.83 -3.52 20.12
N TRP A 61 31.92 -3.17 18.83
CA TRP A 61 33.18 -2.81 18.19
C TRP A 61 33.79 -1.53 18.77
N LEU A 62 32.98 -0.52 19.06
CA LEU A 62 33.43 0.72 19.69
C LEU A 62 33.92 0.46 21.12
N LEU A 63 33.15 -0.28 21.92
CA LEU A 63 33.52 -0.67 23.28
C LEU A 63 34.84 -1.45 23.29
N TRP A 64 35.02 -2.39 22.35
CA TRP A 64 36.27 -3.13 22.21
C TRP A 64 37.44 -2.19 21.93
N ASN A 65 37.33 -1.29 20.93
CA ASN A 65 38.44 -0.40 20.59
C ASN A 65 38.77 0.65 21.65
N VAL A 66 37.80 1.05 22.48
CA VAL A 66 38.01 2.00 23.59
C VAL A 66 38.66 1.31 24.80
N TYR A 67 38.15 0.16 25.23
CA TYR A 67 38.55 -0.49 26.48
C TYR A 67 39.63 -1.57 26.32
N ALA A 68 39.89 -2.06 25.09
CA ALA A 68 40.94 -3.06 24.88
C ALA A 68 42.36 -2.46 25.08
N PRO A 69 43.31 -3.27 25.57
CA PRO A 69 44.72 -2.94 25.61
C PRO A 69 45.26 -2.53 24.25
N LEU A 70 46.25 -1.63 24.21
CA LEU A 70 46.77 -1.03 22.97
C LEU A 70 47.18 -2.06 21.91
N GLU A 71 47.70 -3.21 22.35
CA GLU A 71 48.16 -4.31 21.50
C GLU A 71 47.03 -5.11 20.84
N TRP A 72 45.81 -5.05 21.39
CA TRP A 72 44.63 -5.79 20.89
C TRP A 72 43.57 -4.86 20.27
N ARG A 73 43.91 -3.57 20.11
CA ARG A 73 43.05 -2.62 19.40
C ARG A 73 43.08 -2.96 17.93
N PHE A 74 41.91 -3.33 17.42
CA PHE A 74 41.73 -3.67 16.01
C PHE A 74 41.86 -2.45 15.10
N ASP A 75 41.55 -1.25 15.62
CA ASP A 75 41.51 -0.03 14.83
C ASP A 75 42.08 1.22 15.57
N PRO A 76 43.41 1.33 15.70
CA PRO A 76 44.08 2.54 16.22
C PRO A 76 43.89 3.74 15.27
N ALA A 77 43.99 4.97 15.80
CA ALA A 77 44.07 6.16 14.93
C ALA A 77 45.24 6.01 13.95
N PRO A 78 45.06 6.08 12.61
CA PRO A 78 44.04 6.81 11.85
C PRO A 78 42.90 6.00 11.21
N ALA A 79 42.89 4.67 11.31
CA ALA A 79 41.96 3.84 10.55
C ALA A 79 40.49 3.96 11.01
N PHE A 80 40.26 4.27 12.30
CA PHE A 80 38.93 4.62 12.81
C PHE A 80 38.27 5.78 12.07
N VAL A 81 39.05 6.82 11.76
CA VAL A 81 38.54 8.02 11.05
C VAL A 81 38.15 7.65 9.61
N ILE A 82 38.96 6.83 8.96
CA ILE A 82 38.69 6.33 7.60
C ILE A 82 37.40 5.50 7.59
N TRP A 83 37.23 4.62 8.58
CA TRP A 83 36.01 3.83 8.75
C TRP A 83 34.76 4.71 8.91
N LEU A 84 34.83 5.74 9.75
CA LEU A 84 33.73 6.69 9.93
C LEU A 84 33.36 7.39 8.61
N ILE A 85 34.35 7.89 7.86
CA ILE A 85 34.12 8.55 6.58
C ILE A 85 33.46 7.59 5.56
N ILE A 86 34.00 6.38 5.41
CA ILE A 86 33.44 5.37 4.50
C ILE A 86 32.01 5.02 4.89
N SER A 87 31.75 4.80 6.18
CA SER A 87 30.41 4.49 6.68
C SER A 87 29.40 5.61 6.37
N ASN A 88 29.83 6.87 6.46
CA ASN A 88 28.98 8.02 6.19
C ASN A 88 28.66 8.14 4.69
N ILE A 89 29.65 7.93 3.81
CA ILE A 89 29.44 7.90 2.36
C ILE A 89 28.42 6.82 1.97
N ILE A 90 28.53 5.63 2.56
CA ILE A 90 27.56 4.54 2.33
C ILE A 90 26.15 4.96 2.76
N GLN A 91 26.01 5.62 3.91
CA GLN A 91 24.72 6.14 4.37
C GLN A 91 24.13 7.18 3.41
N LEU A 92 24.96 8.11 2.89
CA LEU A 92 24.50 9.11 1.92
C LEU A 92 23.97 8.46 0.63
N VAL A 93 24.63 7.41 0.13
CA VAL A 93 24.16 6.66 -1.04
C VAL A 93 22.87 5.89 -0.77
N LEU A 94 22.63 5.48 0.48
CA LEU A 94 21.43 4.77 0.87
C LEU A 94 20.17 5.67 0.85
N LEU A 95 20.32 6.98 1.09
CA LEU A 95 19.19 7.93 1.13
C LEU A 95 18.41 7.99 -0.20
N PRO A 96 19.02 8.20 -1.38
CA PRO A 96 18.33 8.10 -2.66
C PRO A 96 17.70 6.73 -2.92
N LEU A 97 18.36 5.64 -2.49
CA LEU A 97 17.84 4.29 -2.67
C LEU A 97 16.54 4.06 -1.89
N ILE A 98 16.50 4.56 -0.65
CA ILE A 98 15.30 4.59 0.19
C ILE A 98 14.22 5.44 -0.49
N MET A 99 14.57 6.63 -0.99
CA MET A 99 13.63 7.53 -1.66
C MET A 99 13.00 6.91 -2.91
N ILE A 100 13.78 6.20 -3.73
CA ILE A 100 13.25 5.45 -4.89
C ILE A 100 12.23 4.40 -4.43
N SER A 101 12.55 3.67 -3.36
CA SER A 101 11.67 2.64 -2.80
C SER A 101 10.36 3.25 -2.27
N GLN A 102 10.46 4.39 -1.58
CA GLN A 102 9.31 5.14 -1.06
C GLN A 102 8.43 5.72 -2.19
N ASN A 103 9.03 6.32 -3.21
CA ASN A 103 8.30 6.84 -4.37
C ASN A 103 7.54 5.72 -5.09
N PHE A 104 8.14 4.53 -5.21
CA PHE A 104 7.48 3.36 -5.77
C PHE A 104 6.30 2.89 -4.91
N GLU A 105 6.48 2.74 -3.59
CA GLU A 105 5.40 2.37 -2.67
C GLU A 105 4.26 3.41 -2.66
N GLY A 106 4.59 4.70 -2.75
CA GLY A 106 3.63 5.80 -2.86
C GLY A 106 2.78 5.71 -4.12
N ARG A 107 3.40 5.53 -5.29
CA ARG A 107 2.69 5.32 -6.57
C ARG A 107 1.78 4.08 -6.50
N PHE A 108 2.25 3.01 -5.89
CA PHE A 108 1.46 1.79 -5.71
C PHE A 108 0.27 2.00 -4.77
N SER A 109 0.47 2.74 -3.68
CA SER A 109 -0.60 3.12 -2.74
C SER A 109 -1.66 3.99 -3.42
N GLU A 110 -1.24 4.93 -4.27
CA GLU A 110 -2.15 5.80 -5.02
C GLU A 110 -3.00 5.01 -6.02
N LEU A 111 -2.39 4.12 -6.80
CA LEU A 111 -3.11 3.25 -7.74
C LEU A 111 -4.11 2.32 -7.03
N ARG A 112 -3.75 1.82 -5.84
CA ARG A 112 -4.66 1.03 -5.01
C ARG A 112 -5.83 1.89 -4.54
N ALA A 113 -5.57 3.09 -4.04
CA ALA A 113 -6.63 4.00 -3.58
C ALA A 113 -7.60 4.37 -4.71
N GLN A 114 -7.09 4.58 -5.93
CA GLN A 114 -7.93 4.82 -7.12
C GLN A 114 -8.81 3.61 -7.45
N ALA A 115 -8.26 2.40 -7.42
CA ALA A 115 -9.04 1.18 -7.65
C ALA A 115 -10.11 0.94 -6.56
N ASP A 116 -9.76 1.17 -5.30
CA ASP A 116 -10.70 1.07 -4.18
C ASP A 116 -11.82 2.13 -4.30
N PHE A 117 -11.49 3.34 -4.74
CA PHE A 117 -12.46 4.40 -5.03
C PHE A 117 -13.43 4.01 -6.15
N GLU A 118 -12.94 3.42 -7.25
CA GLU A 118 -13.80 2.92 -8.33
C GLU A 118 -14.74 1.79 -7.87
N ILE A 119 -14.25 0.90 -6.99
CA ILE A 119 -15.07 -0.17 -6.39
C ILE A 119 -16.16 0.43 -5.51
N ASN A 120 -15.81 1.41 -4.67
CA ASN A 120 -16.77 2.06 -3.78
C ASN A 120 -17.88 2.79 -4.55
N GLN A 121 -17.55 3.52 -5.62
CA GLN A 121 -18.58 4.15 -6.47
C GLN A 121 -19.53 3.13 -7.11
N LYS A 122 -19.00 1.97 -7.53
CA LYS A 122 -19.85 0.88 -8.05
C LYS A 122 -20.75 0.31 -6.96
N ALA A 123 -20.22 0.11 -5.76
CA ALA A 123 -21.00 -0.35 -4.62
C ALA A 123 -22.09 0.65 -4.25
N GLU A 124 -21.81 1.95 -4.29
CA GLU A 124 -22.80 3.02 -4.07
C GLU A 124 -23.95 2.92 -5.08
N LYS A 125 -23.66 2.78 -6.38
CA LYS A 125 -24.69 2.60 -7.43
C LYS A 125 -25.51 1.32 -7.20
N GLU A 126 -24.87 0.23 -6.79
CA GLU A 126 -25.57 -1.04 -6.49
C GLU A 126 -26.49 -0.89 -5.27
N ILE A 127 -26.06 -0.17 -4.23
CA ILE A 127 -26.87 0.13 -3.05
C ILE A 127 -28.06 1.03 -3.43
N GLU A 128 -27.86 2.06 -4.25
CA GLU A 128 -28.93 2.94 -4.73
C GLU A 128 -30.02 2.12 -5.45
N VAL A 129 -29.63 1.17 -6.30
CA VAL A 129 -30.58 0.30 -7.00
C VAL A 129 -31.31 -0.64 -6.04
N ILE A 130 -30.63 -1.19 -5.03
CA ILE A 130 -31.28 -1.99 -3.99
C ILE A 130 -32.32 -1.16 -3.24
N ILE A 131 -31.98 0.07 -2.85
CA ILE A 131 -32.90 0.99 -2.17
C ILE A 131 -34.12 1.29 -3.05
N ALA A 132 -33.90 1.62 -4.33
CA ALA A 132 -35.00 1.88 -5.27
C ALA A 132 -35.93 0.65 -5.43
N HIS A 133 -35.37 -0.57 -5.42
CA HIS A 133 -36.16 -1.79 -5.48
C HIS A 133 -36.99 -2.02 -4.21
N LEU A 134 -36.44 -1.71 -3.02
CA LEU A 134 -37.16 -1.78 -1.75
C LEU A 134 -38.29 -0.74 -1.67
N GLU A 135 -38.05 0.49 -2.12
CA GLU A 135 -39.06 1.55 -2.19
C GLU A 135 -40.21 1.14 -3.12
N ASN A 136 -39.89 0.61 -4.31
CA ASN A 136 -40.90 0.12 -5.26
C ASN A 136 -41.72 -1.06 -4.69
N GLN A 137 -41.07 -1.99 -3.98
CA GLN A 137 -41.78 -3.08 -3.30
C GLN A 137 -42.74 -2.56 -2.22
N ASN A 138 -42.34 -1.56 -1.44
CA ASN A 138 -43.19 -0.93 -0.43
C ASN A 138 -44.42 -0.24 -1.06
N GLU A 139 -44.24 0.49 -2.16
CA GLU A 139 -45.36 1.13 -2.88
C GLU A 139 -46.37 0.10 -3.41
N LEU A 140 -45.89 -0.98 -4.02
CA LEU A 140 -46.74 -2.07 -4.53
C LEU A 140 -47.52 -2.77 -3.41
N LEU A 141 -46.88 -3.02 -2.26
CA LEU A 141 -47.54 -3.61 -1.09
C LEU A 141 -48.66 -2.70 -0.57
N LEU A 142 -48.42 -1.39 -0.48
CA LEU A 142 -49.43 -0.41 -0.07
C LEU A 142 -50.62 -0.39 -1.04
N GLU A 143 -50.36 -0.44 -2.35
CA GLU A 143 -51.43 -0.48 -3.37
C GLU A 143 -52.29 -1.75 -3.26
N LEU A 144 -51.66 -2.91 -3.00
CA LEU A 144 -52.36 -4.17 -2.78
C LEU A 144 -53.24 -4.12 -1.52
N ILE A 145 -52.72 -3.59 -0.41
CA ILE A 145 -53.50 -3.39 0.83
C ILE A 145 -54.73 -2.52 0.53
N HIS A 146 -54.54 -1.41 -0.18
CA HIS A 146 -55.64 -0.51 -0.53
C HIS A 146 -56.70 -1.17 -1.45
N LYS A 147 -56.28 -2.07 -2.35
CA LYS A 147 -57.21 -2.84 -3.20
C LYS A 147 -57.98 -3.91 -2.43
N ILE A 148 -57.35 -4.54 -1.42
CA ILE A 148 -58.00 -5.52 -0.56
C ILE A 148 -59.02 -4.84 0.36
N ASP A 149 -58.68 -3.71 0.96
CA ASP A 149 -59.54 -2.97 1.90
C ASP A 149 -60.77 -2.31 1.21
N ARG A 150 -60.70 -2.11 -0.12
CA ARG A 150 -61.82 -1.63 -0.94
C ARG A 150 -62.75 -2.73 -1.46
N ARG A 151 -62.50 -4.01 -1.16
CA ARG A 151 -63.39 -5.13 -1.47
C ARG A 151 -64.14 -5.59 -0.24
#